data_AF-A0A0L7R5I5-F1
#
_entry.id   AF-A0A0L7R5I5-F1
#
_cell.length_a   1.000
_cell.length_b   1.000
_cell.length_c   1.000
_cell.angle_alpha   90.00
_cell.angle_beta   90.00
_cell.angle_gamma   90.00
#
_symmetry.space_group_name_H-M   'P 1'
#
loop_
_entity.id
_entity.type
_entity.pdbx_description
1 polymer ?
#
loop_
_entity_poly.entity_id
_entity_poly.type
_entity_poly.pdbx_seq_one_letter_code
_entity_poly.pdbx_strand_id
1 'polypeptide(L)'
;MSKTFSASQVSMHNKEKDLWIIYKDGVYDVTKFLKEHPGGEEVLIDLAGKDATKCFDDVGHTIEAIQLRETYKIGTVDNTASAEQSPSSGA
;
A
#
# COMPACT_ATOMS: atom_id res chain seq x y z
N MET A 1 10.34 13.98 5.88
CA MET A 1 9.35 14.63 5.01
C MET A 1 8.59 13.53 4.29
N SER A 2 7.39 13.17 4.74
CA SER A 2 6.58 12.15 4.07
C SER A 2 5.90 12.78 2.86
N LYS A 3 6.05 12.18 1.67
CA LYS A 3 5.35 12.62 0.46
C LYS A 3 3.88 12.22 0.54
N THR A 4 3.01 13.12 0.12
CA THR A 4 1.57 12.87 0.02
C THR A 4 1.19 12.69 -1.45
N PHE A 5 0.47 11.61 -1.75
CA PHE A 5 0.00 11.27 -3.09
C PHE A 5 -1.52 11.24 -3.13
N SER A 6 -2.16 11.54 -4.25
CA SER A 6 -3.61 11.33 -4.39
C SER A 6 -3.91 9.91 -4.86
N ALA A 7 -5.09 9.37 -4.54
CA ALA A 7 -5.52 8.05 -5.02
C ALA A 7 -5.43 7.95 -6.56
N SER A 8 -5.77 9.03 -7.27
CA SER A 8 -5.62 9.10 -8.72
C SER A 8 -4.17 8.99 -9.20
N GLN A 9 -3.19 9.52 -8.45
CA GLN A 9 -1.78 9.36 -8.80
C GLN A 9 -1.34 7.91 -8.61
N VAL A 10 -1.66 7.32 -7.45
CA VAL A 10 -1.32 5.93 -7.16
C VAL A 10 -1.93 4.98 -8.20
N SER A 11 -3.17 5.25 -8.64
CA SER A 11 -3.84 4.48 -9.69
C SER A 11 -3.15 4.51 -11.06
N MET A 12 -2.26 5.47 -11.32
CA MET A 12 -1.45 5.49 -12.56
C MET A 12 -0.27 4.51 -12.49
N HIS A 13 0.16 4.14 -11.29
CA HIS A 13 1.25 3.21 -11.02
C HIS A 13 0.71 1.78 -10.94
N ASN A 14 0.16 1.31 -12.06
CA ASN A 14 -0.55 0.04 -12.17
C ASN A 14 0.14 -0.97 -13.12
N LYS A 15 1.46 -0.90 -13.29
CA LYS A 15 2.22 -1.75 -14.22
C LYS A 15 3.27 -2.57 -13.50
N GLU A 16 3.68 -3.71 -14.08
CA GLU A 16 4.72 -4.58 -13.52
C GLU A 16 6.05 -3.88 -13.21
N LYS A 17 6.40 -2.85 -14.00
CA LYS A 17 7.62 -2.06 -13.85
C LYS A 17 7.42 -0.75 -13.08
N ASP A 18 6.21 -0.50 -12.60
CA ASP A 18 5.80 0.73 -11.93
C ASP A 18 4.50 0.44 -11.15
N LEU A 19 4.65 -0.22 -10.00
CA LEU A 19 3.57 -0.82 -9.23
C LEU A 19 3.53 -0.27 -7.81
N TRP A 20 2.53 0.54 -7.53
CA TRP A 20 2.29 1.07 -6.19
C TRP A 20 1.02 0.49 -5.61
N ILE A 21 1.01 0.32 -4.29
CA ILE A 21 -0.16 -0.15 -3.55
C ILE A 21 -0.42 0.78 -2.36
N ILE A 22 -1.69 0.83 -1.96
CA ILE A 22 -2.13 1.56 -0.77
C ILE A 22 -2.38 0.56 0.35
N TYR A 23 -1.88 0.86 1.55
CA TYR A 23 -2.18 0.11 2.77
C TYR A 23 -2.41 1.05 3.95
N LYS A 24 -3.61 1.05 4.55
CA LYS A 24 -3.99 1.90 5.72
C LYS A 24 -3.46 3.33 5.61
N ASP A 25 -3.65 3.98 4.46
CA ASP A 25 -3.19 5.34 4.14
C ASP A 25 -1.70 5.50 3.76
N GLY A 26 -0.88 4.44 3.85
CA GLY A 26 0.48 4.43 3.33
C GLY A 26 0.52 4.10 1.83
N VAL A 27 1.44 4.73 1.10
CA VAL A 27 1.76 4.39 -0.30
C VAL A 27 3.10 3.68 -0.33
N TYR A 28 3.12 2.52 -1.01
CA TYR A 28 4.26 1.62 -1.04
C TYR A 28 4.66 1.30 -2.48
N ASP A 29 5.93 1.51 -2.81
CA ASP A 29 6.51 1.12 -4.10
C ASP A 29 7.01 -0.32 -4.02
N VAL A 30 6.19 -1.26 -4.48
CA VAL A 30 6.52 -2.70 -4.48
C VAL A 30 7.02 -3.17 -5.85
N THR A 31 7.34 -2.25 -6.76
CA THR A 31 7.83 -2.53 -8.11
C THR A 31 8.99 -3.54 -8.12
N LYS A 32 9.97 -3.37 -7.22
CA LYS A 32 11.11 -4.29 -7.11
C LYS A 32 10.75 -5.60 -6.40
N PHE A 33 9.81 -5.52 -5.46
CA PHE A 33 9.36 -6.66 -4.67
C PHE A 33 8.42 -7.58 -5.45
N LEU A 34 7.86 -7.12 -6.57
CA LEU A 34 6.89 -7.86 -7.37
C LEU A 34 7.31 -9.32 -7.64
N LYS A 35 8.56 -9.53 -8.06
CA LYS A 35 9.11 -10.86 -8.36
C LYS A 35 9.61 -11.62 -7.14
N GLU A 36 9.78 -10.93 -6.02
CA GLU A 36 10.22 -11.51 -4.74
C GLU A 36 9.03 -11.87 -3.85
N HIS A 37 7.82 -11.49 -4.24
CA HIS A 37 6.62 -11.75 -3.46
C HIS A 37 6.27 -13.25 -3.45
N PRO A 38 6.33 -13.93 -2.28
CA PRO A 38 6.08 -15.37 -2.19
C PRO A 38 4.64 -15.77 -2.50
N GLY A 39 3.69 -14.82 -2.41
CA GLY A 39 2.28 -15.03 -2.81
C GLY A 39 2.03 -14.90 -4.31
N GLY A 40 3.07 -14.67 -5.11
CA GLY A 40 2.99 -14.49 -6.57
C GLY A 40 2.87 -13.04 -7.00
N GLU A 41 3.29 -12.75 -8.24
CA GLU A 41 3.22 -11.42 -8.83
C GLU A 41 1.78 -11.02 -9.20
N GLU A 42 0.95 -11.99 -9.59
CA GLU A 42 -0.42 -11.76 -10.08
C GLU A 42 -1.29 -11.02 -9.07
N VAL A 43 -1.18 -11.36 -7.78
CA VAL A 43 -1.96 -10.70 -6.72
C VAL A 43 -1.54 -9.25 -6.49
N LEU A 44 -0.26 -8.93 -6.68
CA LEU A 44 0.21 -7.54 -6.60
C LEU A 44 -0.21 -6.75 -7.83
N ILE A 45 -0.19 -7.36 -9.02
CA ILE A 45 -0.65 -6.75 -10.28
C ILE A 45 -2.15 -6.45 -10.23
N ASP A 46 -2.97 -7.34 -9.67
CA ASP A 46 -4.42 -7.12 -9.55
C ASP A 46 -4.75 -5.94 -8.62
N LEU A 47 -3.95 -5.77 -7.57
CA LEU A 47 -4.02 -4.69 -6.59
C LEU A 47 -3.21 -3.44 -6.97
N ALA A 48 -2.58 -3.45 -8.14
CA ALA A 48 -1.74 -2.36 -8.60
C ALA A 48 -2.53 -1.07 -8.75
N GLY A 49 -2.06 -0.01 -8.10
CA GLY A 49 -2.71 1.30 -8.05
C GLY A 49 -3.97 1.36 -7.18
N LYS A 50 -4.23 0.33 -6.36
CA LYS A 50 -5.43 0.21 -5.51
C LYS A 50 -5.07 0.02 -4.03
N ASP A 51 -6.09 0.03 -3.19
CA ASP A 51 -5.97 -0.37 -1.79
C ASP A 51 -5.87 -1.90 -1.66
N ALA A 52 -4.73 -2.33 -1.14
CA ALA A 52 -4.41 -3.71 -0.85
C ALA A 52 -4.62 -4.05 0.65
N THR A 53 -5.19 -3.13 1.45
CA THR A 53 -5.32 -3.29 2.90
C THR A 53 -6.08 -4.55 3.25
N LYS A 54 -7.25 -4.75 2.64
CA LYS A 54 -8.08 -5.93 2.88
C LYS A 54 -7.37 -7.23 2.49
N CYS A 55 -6.83 -7.31 1.29
CA CYS A 55 -6.16 -8.52 0.82
C CYS A 55 -4.94 -8.86 1.67
N PHE A 56 -4.16 -7.85 2.08
CA PHE A 56 -2.99 -8.06 2.92
C PHE A 56 -3.34 -8.59 4.32
N ASP A 57 -4.41 -8.06 4.92
CA ASP A 57 -4.91 -8.45 6.24
C ASP A 57 -5.57 -9.84 6.23
N ASP A 58 -6.37 -10.13 5.20
CA ASP A 58 -7.08 -11.41 5.01
C ASP A 58 -6.12 -12.59 4.83
N VAL A 59 -5.00 -12.38 4.13
CA VAL A 59 -3.95 -13.39 3.95
C VAL A 59 -3.23 -13.70 5.27
N GLY A 60 -3.16 -12.76 6.21
CA GLY A 60 -2.47 -12.97 7.50
C GLY A 60 -0.94 -13.03 7.38
N HIS A 61 -0.34 -12.04 6.72
CA HIS A 61 1.12 -11.94 6.56
C HIS A 61 1.89 -11.92 7.90
N THR A 62 3.10 -12.50 7.89
CA THR A 62 3.98 -12.54 9.08
C THR A 62 4.52 -11.15 9.46
N ILE A 63 5.02 -11.02 10.70
CA ILE A 63 5.65 -9.79 11.19
C ILE A 63 6.81 -9.34 10.29
N GLU A 64 7.63 -10.27 9.80
CA GLU A 64 8.72 -9.98 8.86
C GLU A 64 8.19 -9.33 7.58
N ALA A 65 7.10 -9.84 7.00
CA ALA A 65 6.49 -9.26 5.80
C ALA A 65 5.89 -7.86 6.07
N ILE A 66 5.32 -7.66 7.26
CA ILE A 66 4.81 -6.35 7.71
C ILE A 66 5.96 -5.34 7.82
N GLN A 67 7.09 -5.72 8.42
CA GLN A 67 8.28 -4.88 8.54
C GLN A 67 8.91 -4.59 7.18
N LEU A 68 9.03 -5.62 6.33
CA LEU A 68 9.55 -5.50 4.99
C LEU A 68 8.72 -4.49 4.18
N ARG A 69 7.39 -4.56 4.25
CA ARG A 69 6.49 -3.57 3.62
C ARG A 69 6.85 -2.14 4.03
N GLU A 70 7.15 -1.88 5.31
CA GLU A 70 7.51 -0.53 5.76
C GLU A 70 8.75 0.03 5.05
N THR A 71 9.70 -0.82 4.65
CA THR A 71 10.89 -0.39 3.90
C THR A 71 10.57 0.11 2.50
N TYR A 72 9.45 -0.32 1.91
CA TYR A 72 8.97 0.10 0.59
C TYR A 72 8.04 1.33 0.66
N LYS A 73 7.80 1.90 1.85
CA LYS A 73 6.93 3.07 2.01
C LYS A 73 7.57 4.30 1.39
N ILE A 74 6.91 4.87 0.39
CA ILE A 74 7.34 6.11 -0.28
C ILE A 74 6.58 7.35 0.22
N GLY A 75 5.43 7.15 0.88
CA GLY A 75 4.61 8.25 1.37
C GLY A 75 3.26 7.80 1.92
N THR A 76 2.30 8.72 1.89
CA THR A 76 0.91 8.50 2.31
C THR A 76 -0.05 8.98 1.23
N VAL A 77 -1.24 8.38 1.17
CA VAL A 77 -2.29 8.81 0.26
C VAL A 77 -3.20 9.83 0.95
N ASP A 78 -3.50 10.94 0.29
CA ASP A 78 -4.49 11.89 0.74
C ASP A 78 -5.88 11.35 0.37
N ASN A 79 -6.49 10.60 1.30
CA ASN A 79 -7.86 10.14 1.19
C ASN A 79 -8.79 10.99 2.06
N THR A 80 -8.63 12.31 2.00
CA THR A 80 -9.46 13.30 2.72
C THR A 80 -10.95 13.26 2.32
N ALA A 81 -11.35 12.38 1.39
CA ALA A 81 -12.74 12.15 1.01
C ALA A 81 -13.44 10.99 1.77
N SER A 82 -12.73 10.11 2.50
CA SER A 82 -13.37 8.88 3.04
C SER A 82 -12.92 8.40 4.44
N ALA A 83 -12.31 9.24 5.27
CA ALA A 83 -12.06 8.86 6.67
C ALA A 83 -12.20 10.03 7.65
N GLU A 84 -13.45 10.40 7.93
CA GLU A 84 -13.83 10.71 9.31
C GLU A 84 -13.79 9.38 10.09
N GLN A 85 -12.61 9.03 10.60
CA GLN A 85 -12.48 8.16 11.76
C GLN A 85 -11.52 8.82 12.76
N SER A 86 -12.14 9.70 13.55
CA SER A 86 -11.86 10.10 14.93
C SER A 86 -10.40 10.16 15.41
N PRO A 87 -9.93 11.32 15.89
CA PRO A 87 -8.85 11.32 16.87
C PRO A 87 -9.37 10.64 18.13
N SER A 88 -8.91 9.43 18.46
CA SER A 88 -9.06 8.97 19.84
C SER A 88 -8.04 9.70 20.68
N SER A 89 -8.44 10.91 21.06
CA SER A 89 -7.87 11.72 22.12
C SER A 89 -7.93 10.92 23.44
N GLY A 90 -6.83 10.99 24.20
CA GLY A 90 -6.76 11.04 25.67
C GLY A 90 -7.60 10.08 26.52
N ALA A 91 -6.90 9.26 27.30
CA ALA A 91 -7.02 9.24 28.77
C ALA A 91 -5.70 8.78 29.38
#